data_AF-A0A2M7ZQR6-F1
#
_entry.id   AF-A0A2M7ZQR6-F1
#
_cell.length_a   1.000
_cell.length_b   1.000
_cell.length_c   1.000
_cell.angle_alpha   90.00
_cell.angle_beta   90.00
_cell.angle_gamma   90.00
#
_symmetry.space_group_name_H-M   'P 1'
#
loop_
_entity.id
_entity.type
_entity.pdbx_description
1 polymer ?
#
loop_
_entity_poly.entity_id
_entity_poly.type
_entity_poly.pdbx_seq_one_letter_code
_entity_poly.pdbx_strand_id
1 'polypeptide(L)'
;MRILIYKRTHPGDPNLDGEFGINDCMGQIREFNFDAVIGVGGKSAEPQQYGISHKINWVGIGKVPNKNRINHNRAKSFTFNYFLLLENQGPHLQEFAPELAKRFYSKNARYVLKDFTIEENKEAENILEWSKNQNSISKSEYKSIFTDTQCSNKNYHNCKCNAT
;
A
#
# COMPACT_ATOMS: atom_id res chain seq x y z
N MET A 1 6.71 12.74 -12.61
CA MET A 1 5.65 11.86 -12.07
C MET A 1 5.52 12.14 -10.59
N ARG A 2 4.31 12.19 -10.02
CA ARG A 2 4.08 12.35 -8.59
C ARG A 2 3.79 11.01 -7.95
N ILE A 3 4.62 10.62 -7.00
CA ILE A 3 4.57 9.31 -6.37
C ILE A 3 4.16 9.49 -4.90
N LEU A 4 3.07 8.82 -4.51
CA LEU A 4 2.64 8.73 -3.12
C LEU A 4 3.27 7.51 -2.47
N ILE A 5 4.06 7.69 -1.42
CA ILE A 5 4.49 6.59 -0.55
C ILE A 5 3.59 6.59 0.68
N TYR A 6 3.04 5.44 1.06
CA TYR A 6 2.02 5.34 2.10
C TYR A 6 2.30 4.20 3.09
N LYS A 7 1.97 4.43 4.37
CA LYS A 7 2.13 3.46 5.46
C LYS A 7 0.91 2.57 5.61
N ARG A 8 1.04 1.30 5.25
CA ARG A 8 0.05 0.26 5.47
C ARG A 8 0.30 -0.47 6.80
N THR A 9 -0.77 -0.70 7.57
CA THR A 9 -0.69 -1.45 8.83
C THR A 9 -1.30 -2.85 8.74
N HIS A 10 -2.22 -3.09 7.80
CA HIS A 10 -2.83 -4.40 7.55
C HIS A 10 -3.14 -4.65 6.07
N PRO A 11 -3.31 -5.92 5.66
CA PRO A 11 -3.77 -6.34 4.35
C PRO A 11 -5.23 -5.94 4.01
N GLY A 12 -5.59 -5.99 2.73
CA GLY A 12 -6.99 -5.87 2.28
C GLY A 12 -7.42 -4.49 1.75
N ASP A 13 -6.57 -3.47 1.86
CA ASP A 13 -6.75 -2.18 1.17
C ASP A 13 -5.39 -1.71 0.59
N PRO A 14 -5.13 -1.88 -0.72
CA PRO A 14 -6.02 -2.40 -1.75
C PRO A 14 -6.30 -3.91 -1.63
N ASN A 15 -7.37 -4.36 -2.28
CA ASN A 15 -7.70 -5.79 -2.42
C ASN A 15 -6.94 -6.46 -3.58
N LEU A 16 -7.21 -7.75 -3.82
CA LEU A 16 -6.59 -8.53 -4.90
C LEU A 16 -6.85 -7.95 -6.31
N ASP A 17 -7.99 -7.29 -6.51
CA ASP A 17 -8.37 -6.68 -7.79
C ASP A 17 -7.77 -5.27 -7.98
N GLY A 18 -6.91 -4.82 -7.06
CA GLY A 18 -6.30 -3.49 -7.10
C GLY A 18 -7.24 -2.36 -6.73
N GLU A 19 -8.40 -2.66 -6.14
CA GLU A 19 -9.31 -1.63 -5.67
C GLU A 19 -8.81 -1.07 -4.34
N PHE A 20 -8.50 0.23 -4.37
CA PHE A 20 -7.98 0.99 -3.26
C PHE A 20 -9.04 1.94 -2.69
N GLY A 21 -9.18 1.96 -1.36
CA GLY A 21 -10.16 2.73 -0.62
C GLY A 21 -11.39 1.94 -0.17
N ILE A 22 -11.39 0.61 -0.27
CA ILE A 22 -12.53 -0.22 0.15
C ILE A 22 -12.81 -0.07 1.64
N ASN A 23 -11.74 -0.08 2.44
CA ASN A 23 -11.83 0.02 3.91
C ASN A 23 -11.61 1.45 4.42
N ASP A 24 -11.52 2.42 3.51
CA ASP A 24 -11.26 3.81 3.80
C ASP A 24 -9.99 4.08 4.64
N CYS A 25 -9.00 3.18 4.68
CA CYS A 25 -7.88 3.32 5.63
C CYS A 25 -7.02 4.58 5.40
N MET A 26 -7.05 5.11 4.17
CA MET A 26 -6.32 6.31 3.75
C MET A 26 -7.12 7.61 3.76
N GLY A 27 -8.43 7.55 3.96
CA GLY A 27 -9.30 8.72 3.92
C GLY A 27 -9.04 9.63 2.71
N GLN A 28 -9.00 10.93 2.98
CA GLN A 28 -8.82 12.00 1.98
C GLN A 28 -7.48 11.98 1.23
N ILE A 29 -6.45 11.28 1.72
CA ILE A 29 -5.16 11.17 1.02
C ILE A 29 -5.34 10.57 -0.38
N ARG A 30 -6.39 9.76 -0.57
CA ARG A 30 -6.80 9.19 -1.85
C ARG A 30 -7.21 10.22 -2.91
N GLU A 31 -7.60 11.43 -2.52
CA GLU A 31 -7.92 12.52 -3.45
C GLU A 31 -6.71 13.40 -3.77
N PHE A 32 -5.55 13.14 -3.16
CA PHE A 32 -4.35 13.86 -3.52
C PHE A 32 -3.97 13.58 -4.97
N ASN A 33 -3.32 14.57 -5.58
CA ASN A 33 -2.97 14.52 -6.98
C ASN A 33 -1.63 13.80 -7.14
N PHE A 34 -1.69 12.49 -7.42
CA PHE A 34 -0.55 11.61 -7.66
C PHE A 34 -0.81 10.72 -8.87
N ASP A 35 0.26 10.30 -9.52
CA ASP A 35 0.23 9.45 -10.71
C ASP A 35 0.45 7.97 -10.34
N ALA A 36 1.20 7.72 -9.25
CA ALA A 36 1.51 6.40 -8.73
C ALA A 36 1.52 6.36 -7.20
N VAL A 37 1.38 5.17 -6.62
CA VAL A 37 1.42 4.94 -5.19
C VAL A 37 2.20 3.67 -4.86
N ILE A 38 3.01 3.73 -3.79
CA ILE A 38 3.78 2.63 -3.23
C ILE A 38 3.30 2.41 -1.79
N GLY A 39 2.75 1.22 -1.54
CA GLY A 39 2.38 0.77 -0.21
C GLY A 39 3.57 0.18 0.54
N VAL A 40 3.81 0.66 1.76
CA VAL A 40 4.93 0.23 2.60
C VAL A 40 4.43 -0.11 4.00
N GLY A 41 4.88 -1.22 4.56
CA GLY A 41 4.47 -1.63 5.91
C GLY A 41 5.05 -0.73 6.99
N GLY A 42 4.22 -0.35 7.97
CA GLY A 42 4.68 0.37 9.16
C GLY A 42 5.60 -0.45 10.07
N LYS A 43 6.08 0.17 11.15
CA LYS A 43 6.93 -0.47 12.16
C LYS A 43 6.19 -1.11 13.33
N SER A 44 4.90 -0.81 13.49
CA SER A 44 4.10 -1.22 14.65
C SER A 44 3.83 -2.73 14.67
N ALA A 45 3.28 -3.23 15.78
CA ALA A 45 2.99 -4.66 15.97
C ALA A 45 2.03 -5.23 14.91
N GLU A 46 1.04 -4.45 14.45
CA GLU A 46 0.07 -4.90 13.46
C GLU A 46 0.71 -5.29 12.11
N PRO A 47 1.50 -4.43 11.43
CA PRO A 47 2.19 -4.85 10.21
C PRO A 47 3.23 -5.96 10.44
N GLN A 48 3.78 -6.11 11.66
CA GLN A 48 4.64 -7.26 12.01
C GLN A 48 3.83 -8.56 12.05
N GLN A 49 2.64 -8.55 12.66
CA GLN A 49 1.73 -9.70 12.69
C GLN A 49 1.35 -10.17 11.28
N TYR A 50 1.16 -9.23 10.35
CA TYR A 50 0.89 -9.54 8.94
C TYR A 50 2.14 -9.82 8.09
N GLY A 51 3.34 -9.76 8.66
CA GLY A 51 4.59 -10.00 7.94
C GLY A 51 4.91 -8.96 6.86
N ILE A 52 4.21 -7.81 6.85
CA ILE A 52 4.41 -6.72 5.89
C ILE A 52 5.32 -5.61 6.43
N SER A 53 5.69 -5.67 7.71
CA SER A 53 6.54 -4.68 8.38
C SER A 53 7.80 -4.36 7.57
N HIS A 54 8.03 -3.08 7.34
CA HIS A 54 9.12 -2.52 6.56
C HIS A 54 9.20 -2.89 5.07
N LYS A 55 8.22 -3.63 4.54
CA LYS A 55 8.24 -4.14 3.17
C LYS A 55 7.42 -3.29 2.23
N ILE A 56 7.85 -3.22 0.96
CA ILE A 56 7.02 -2.76 -0.15
C ILE A 56 5.95 -3.83 -0.39
N ASN A 57 4.69 -3.54 -0.10
CA ASN A 57 3.63 -4.56 -0.14
C ASN A 57 2.70 -4.45 -1.35
N TRP A 58 2.65 -3.30 -2.02
CA TRP A 58 1.93 -3.15 -3.29
C TRP A 58 2.36 -1.87 -4.02
N VAL A 59 2.09 -1.83 -5.33
CA VAL A 59 2.32 -0.67 -6.20
C VAL A 59 1.10 -0.47 -7.10
N GLY A 60 0.66 0.77 -7.27
CA GLY A 60 -0.40 1.14 -8.20
C GLY A 60 0.02 2.32 -9.07
N ILE A 61 -0.22 2.25 -10.38
CA ILE A 61 0.14 3.30 -11.35
C ILE A 61 -1.07 3.64 -12.22
N GLY A 62 -1.36 4.94 -12.33
CA GLY A 62 -2.45 5.48 -13.14
C GLY A 62 -3.81 5.22 -12.52
N LYS A 63 -4.29 6.14 -11.68
CA LYS A 63 -5.60 6.09 -11.00
C LYS A 63 -6.76 5.99 -12.01
N VAL A 64 -7.58 4.95 -11.87
CA VAL A 64 -8.80 4.71 -12.66
C VAL A 64 -10.02 4.83 -11.75
N PRO A 65 -10.78 5.95 -11.81
CA PRO A 65 -11.92 6.16 -10.93
C PRO A 65 -12.98 5.07 -11.06
N ASN A 66 -13.44 4.53 -9.93
CA ASN A 66 -14.57 3.62 -9.93
C ASN A 66 -15.88 4.44 -10.00
N LYS A 67 -16.53 4.46 -11.18
CA LYS A 67 -17.71 5.30 -11.44
C LYS A 67 -18.95 4.91 -10.61
N ASN A 68 -18.98 3.68 -10.06
CA ASN A 68 -20.19 3.06 -9.52
C ASN A 68 -20.21 2.94 -7.99
N ARG A 69 -19.22 3.46 -7.25
CA ARG A 69 -19.18 3.37 -5.78
C ARG A 69 -19.83 4.59 -5.12
N ILE A 70 -20.86 4.33 -4.31
CA ILE A 70 -21.57 5.31 -3.50
C ILE A 70 -20.64 5.82 -2.38
N ASN A 71 -20.57 7.15 -2.22
CA ASN A 71 -19.69 7.88 -1.30
C ASN A 71 -20.06 7.68 0.18
N HIS A 72 -19.84 6.50 0.75
CA HIS A 72 -19.89 6.33 2.22
C HIS A 72 -18.52 6.49 2.89
N ASN A 73 -17.46 6.65 2.09
CA ASN A 73 -16.07 6.79 2.55
C ASN A 73 -15.59 8.24 2.39
N ARG A 74 -14.55 8.63 3.14
CA ARG A 74 -13.99 10.01 3.14
C ARG A 74 -13.39 10.44 1.79
N ALA A 75 -13.26 9.52 0.82
CA ALA A 75 -12.79 9.73 -0.55
C ALA A 75 -13.26 8.57 -1.43
N LYS A 76 -13.25 8.76 -2.76
CA LYS A 76 -13.65 7.71 -3.71
C LYS A 76 -12.66 6.53 -3.70
N SER A 77 -13.17 5.32 -3.94
CA SER A 77 -12.31 4.20 -4.32
C SER A 77 -11.99 4.24 -5.81
N PHE A 78 -10.90 3.60 -6.18
CA PHE A 78 -10.43 3.51 -7.56
C PHE A 78 -9.54 2.30 -7.73
N THR A 79 -9.32 1.91 -8.98
CA THR A 79 -8.32 0.92 -9.36
C THR A 79 -7.14 1.61 -10.05
N PHE A 80 -6.21 0.82 -10.57
CA PHE A 80 -5.04 1.31 -11.29
C PHE A 80 -4.95 0.68 -12.68
N ASN A 81 -4.38 1.40 -13.63
CA ASN A 81 -4.03 0.84 -14.95
C ASN A 81 -3.01 -0.30 -14.78
N TYR A 82 -2.08 -0.13 -13.85
CA TYR A 82 -1.12 -1.16 -13.47
C TYR A 82 -1.17 -1.34 -11.95
N PHE A 83 -1.26 -2.59 -11.51
CA PHE A 83 -1.34 -2.96 -10.11
C PHE A 83 -0.46 -4.17 -9.80
N LEU A 84 0.39 -4.04 -8.79
CA LEU A 84 1.21 -5.10 -8.23
C LEU A 84 0.85 -5.29 -6.76
N LEU A 85 0.48 -6.51 -6.37
CA LEU A 85 0.25 -6.89 -4.98
C LEU A 85 1.27 -7.93 -4.53
N LEU A 86 2.02 -7.64 -3.47
CA LEU A 86 3.09 -8.49 -2.94
C LEU A 86 2.81 -8.96 -1.50
N GLU A 87 2.07 -8.16 -0.73
CA GLU A 87 1.82 -8.38 0.69
C GLU A 87 3.13 -8.65 1.47
N ASN A 88 3.26 -9.81 2.12
CA ASN A 88 4.42 -10.19 2.90
C ASN A 88 5.60 -10.70 2.06
N GLN A 89 5.42 -10.90 0.75
CA GLN A 89 6.47 -11.38 -0.17
C GLN A 89 7.33 -10.25 -0.74
N GLY A 90 6.96 -8.99 -0.51
CA GLY A 90 7.71 -7.87 -1.05
C GLY A 90 9.04 -7.61 -0.36
N PRO A 91 9.98 -6.92 -1.05
CA PRO A 91 11.30 -6.63 -0.52
C PRO A 91 11.23 -5.60 0.61
N HIS A 92 12.26 -5.60 1.47
CA HIS A 92 12.43 -4.58 2.48
C HIS A 92 12.72 -3.22 1.82
N LEU A 93 11.97 -2.18 2.21
CA LEU A 93 12.14 -0.84 1.63
C LEU A 93 13.57 -0.34 1.83
N GLN A 94 14.18 -0.62 2.98
CA GLN A 94 15.53 -0.14 3.30
C GLN A 94 16.62 -0.71 2.38
N GLU A 95 16.42 -1.91 1.85
CA GLU A 95 17.38 -2.54 0.93
C GLU A 95 17.25 -1.96 -0.48
N PHE A 96 16.02 -1.62 -0.89
CA PHE A 96 15.72 -1.16 -2.24
C PHE A 96 15.80 0.37 -2.40
N ALA A 97 15.50 1.09 -1.32
CA ALA A 97 15.33 2.53 -1.27
C ALA A 97 15.72 3.08 0.11
N PRO A 98 17.03 3.07 0.45
CA PRO A 98 17.52 3.41 1.77
C PRO A 98 17.20 4.85 2.21
N GLU A 99 17.27 5.85 1.33
CA GLU A 99 16.98 7.24 1.71
C GLU A 99 15.49 7.46 1.95
N LEU A 100 14.63 6.88 1.10
CA LEU A 100 13.18 6.85 1.34
C LEU A 100 12.83 6.15 2.64
N ALA A 101 13.41 4.96 2.89
CA ALA A 101 13.21 4.23 4.12
C ALA A 101 13.59 5.09 5.32
N LYS A 102 14.78 5.70 5.30
CA LYS A 102 15.26 6.58 6.35
C LYS A 102 14.29 7.73 6.62
N ARG A 103 13.83 8.46 5.60
CA ARG A 103 12.84 9.55 5.77
C ARG A 103 11.53 9.04 6.33
N PHE A 104 11.01 7.97 5.75
CA PHE A 104 9.70 7.41 6.09
C PHE A 104 9.64 6.93 7.54
N TYR A 105 10.70 6.25 7.97
CA TYR A 105 10.79 5.59 9.25
C TYR A 105 11.35 6.43 10.39
N SER A 106 12.21 7.41 10.12
CA SER A 106 12.72 8.33 11.15
C SER A 106 11.63 9.30 11.62
N LYS A 107 10.79 9.78 10.71
CA LYS A 107 9.69 10.70 11.02
C LYS A 107 8.38 10.00 11.37
N ASN A 108 8.39 8.66 11.40
CA ASN A 108 7.18 7.84 11.51
C ASN A 108 6.07 8.31 10.54
N ALA A 109 6.44 8.72 9.33
CA ALA A 109 5.54 9.39 8.40
C ALA A 109 4.36 8.48 8.02
N ARG A 110 3.14 9.03 7.94
CA ARG A 110 1.98 8.28 7.43
C ARG A 110 2.03 8.15 5.90
N TYR A 111 2.57 9.17 5.24
CA TYR A 111 2.81 9.21 3.81
C TYR A 111 3.92 10.21 3.45
N VAL A 112 4.46 10.10 2.23
CA VAL A 112 5.34 11.08 1.59
C VAL A 112 4.82 11.30 0.17
N LEU A 113 4.64 12.56 -0.24
CA LEU A 113 4.10 12.91 -1.57
C LEU A 113 4.86 14.06 -2.25
N LYS A 114 5.57 14.87 -1.48
CA LYS A 114 6.26 16.07 -1.96
C LYS A 114 7.61 16.23 -1.26
N ASP A 115 8.37 17.19 -1.77
CA ASP A 115 9.67 17.59 -1.23
C ASP A 115 10.67 16.42 -1.21
N PHE A 116 10.61 15.53 -2.20
CA PHE A 116 11.58 14.47 -2.39
C PHE A 116 12.97 15.07 -2.67
N THR A 117 14.02 14.50 -2.08
CA THR A 117 15.37 14.74 -2.62
C THR A 117 15.52 14.07 -3.98
N ILE A 118 16.61 14.38 -4.70
CA ILE A 118 16.89 13.77 -6.00
C ILE A 118 17.03 12.24 -5.84
N GLU A 119 17.71 11.81 -4.78
CA GLU A 119 17.93 10.40 -4.44
C GLU A 119 16.63 9.71 -4.07
N GLU A 120 15.82 10.32 -3.21
CA GLU A 120 14.51 9.80 -2.83
C GLU A 120 13.58 9.63 -4.04
N ASN A 121 13.57 10.62 -4.96
CA ASN A 121 12.76 10.52 -6.16
C ASN A 121 13.25 9.40 -7.09
N LYS A 122 14.57 9.27 -7.26
CA LYS A 122 15.18 8.19 -8.05
C LYS A 122 14.87 6.81 -7.47
N GLU A 123 14.93 6.66 -6.15
CA GLU A 123 14.56 5.43 -5.46
C GLU A 123 13.08 5.06 -5.67
N ALA A 124 12.18 6.06 -5.58
CA ALA A 124 10.76 5.84 -5.83
C ALA A 124 10.50 5.40 -7.28
N GLU A 125 11.14 6.05 -8.25
CA GLU A 125 11.06 5.70 -9.68
C GLU A 125 11.62 4.29 -9.94
N ASN A 126 12.75 3.93 -9.31
CA ASN A 126 13.32 2.59 -9.41
C ASN A 126 12.36 1.51 -8.88
N ILE A 127 11.63 1.77 -7.80
CA ILE A 127 10.60 0.84 -7.30
C ILE A 127 9.50 0.65 -8.36
N LEU A 128 9.06 1.72 -9.02
CA LEU A 128 8.04 1.60 -10.06
C LEU A 128 8.54 0.83 -11.28
N GLU A 129 9.77 1.07 -11.76
CA GLU A 129 10.34 0.31 -12.88
C GLU A 129 10.57 -1.16 -12.50
N TRP A 130 11.07 -1.42 -11.29
CA TRP A 130 11.20 -2.79 -10.78
C TRP A 130 9.85 -3.50 -10.72
N SER A 131 8.80 -2.80 -10.25
CA SER A 131 7.47 -3.37 -10.07
C SER A 131 6.92 -3.94 -11.37
N LYS A 132 7.09 -3.24 -12.51
CA LYS A 132 6.61 -3.66 -13.83
C LYS A 132 7.14 -5.03 -14.29
N ASN A 133 8.24 -5.50 -13.70
CA ASN A 133 8.86 -6.79 -14.00
C ASN A 133 8.50 -7.89 -12.98
N GLN A 134 7.57 -7.62 -12.06
CA GLN A 134 7.11 -8.56 -11.06
C GLN A 134 5.70 -9.07 -11.39
N ASN A 135 5.35 -10.20 -10.77
CA ASN A 135 4.00 -10.73 -10.79
C ASN A 135 3.33 -10.49 -9.43
N SER A 136 2.04 -10.14 -9.46
CA SER A 136 1.23 -10.10 -8.26
C SER A 136 1.08 -11.49 -7.66
N ILE A 137 0.92 -11.56 -6.34
CA ILE A 137 0.56 -12.81 -5.66
C ILE A 137 -0.73 -13.39 -6.22
N SER A 138 -0.78 -14.72 -6.29
CA SER A 138 -1.95 -15.45 -6.75
C SER A 138 -3.10 -15.36 -5.74
N LYS A 139 -4.31 -15.71 -6.19
CA LYS A 139 -5.49 -15.81 -5.30
C LYS A 139 -5.30 -16.83 -4.18
N SER A 140 -4.57 -17.92 -4.41
CA SER A 140 -4.25 -18.91 -3.38
C SER A 140 -3.33 -18.33 -2.31
N GLU A 141 -2.28 -17.62 -2.71
CA GLU A 141 -1.34 -16.95 -1.79
C GLU A 141 -2.02 -15.82 -1.03
N TYR A 142 -2.89 -15.05 -1.70
CA TYR A 142 -3.69 -14.03 -1.04
C TYR A 142 -4.53 -14.67 0.07
N LYS A 143 -5.27 -15.74 -0.21
CA LYS A 143 -6.10 -16.43 0.79
C LYS A 143 -5.30 -16.95 1.98
N SER A 144 -4.13 -17.57 1.75
CA SER A 144 -3.31 -18.11 2.84
C SER A 144 -2.87 -17.04 3.84
N ILE A 145 -2.57 -15.83 3.35
CA ILE A 145 -2.20 -14.70 4.21
C ILE A 145 -3.32 -14.36 5.21
N PHE A 146 -4.59 -14.40 4.79
CA PHE A 146 -5.74 -14.12 5.67
C PHE A 146 -6.21 -15.31 6.50
N THR A 147 -5.83 -16.55 6.17
CA THR A 147 -6.14 -17.73 6.99
C THR A 147 -5.10 -17.96 8.09
N ASP A 148 -3.83 -17.63 7.84
CA ASP A 148 -2.72 -17.90 8.75
C ASP A 148 -2.50 -16.78 9.78
N THR A 149 -2.91 -15.55 9.45
CA THR A 149 -3.02 -14.48 10.45
C THR A 149 -4.40 -14.49 11.07
N GLN A 150 -4.47 -14.58 12.40
CA GLN A 150 -5.69 -14.65 13.22
C GLN A 150 -6.75 -13.55 12.93
N CYS A 151 -7.50 -13.62 11.82
CA CYS A 151 -8.87 -13.10 11.71
C CYS A 151 -9.85 -14.31 11.78
N SER A 152 -9.57 -15.32 12.62
CA SER A 152 -10.41 -16.52 12.81
C SER A 152 -11.78 -16.27 13.46
N ASN A 153 -12.12 -15.03 13.83
CA ASN A 153 -13.40 -14.72 14.51
C ASN A 153 -14.11 -13.44 14.04
N LYS A 154 -13.71 -12.84 12.90
CA LYS A 154 -14.47 -11.72 12.31
C LYS A 154 -14.55 -11.93 10.81
N ASN A 155 -15.78 -11.96 10.30
CA ASN A 155 -16.10 -11.95 8.87
C ASN A 155 -15.09 -11.10 8.10
N TYR A 156 -14.62 -11.60 6.95
CA TYR A 156 -13.65 -10.98 6.03
C TYR A 156 -13.84 -9.47 5.79
N HIS A 157 -15.04 -8.93 6.06
CA HIS A 157 -15.40 -7.52 5.97
C HIS A 157 -15.15 -6.67 7.23
N ASN A 158 -14.61 -7.23 8.33
CA ASN A 158 -14.59 -6.60 9.65
C ASN A 158 -13.21 -6.50 10.33
N CYS A 159 -12.09 -6.75 9.63
CA CYS A 159 -10.77 -6.37 10.15
C CYS A 159 -10.70 -4.81 10.05
N LYS A 160 -11.26 -4.13 11.06
CA LYS A 160 -11.47 -2.67 11.11
C LYS A 160 -10.12 -1.94 11.08
N CYS A 161 -9.96 -0.94 10.21
CA CYS A 161 -8.85 0.01 10.34
C CYS A 161 -9.02 0.74 11.69
N ASN A 162 -8.24 0.39 12.72
CA ASN A 162 -8.17 1.20 13.92
C ASN A 162 -7.31 2.43 13.59
N ALA A 163 -7.97 3.54 13.27
CA ALA A 163 -7.32 4.83 13.19
C ALA A 163 -6.77 5.17 14.59
N THR A 164 -5.46 5.04 14.75
CA THR A 164 -4.69 5.71 15.80
C THR A 164 -3.89 6.82 15.16
#